data_AF-A0A931QKI0-F1
#
_entry.id   AF-A0A931QKI0-F1
#
_cell.length_a   1.000
_cell.length_b   1.000
_cell.length_c   1.000
_cell.angle_alpha   90.00
_cell.angle_beta   90.00
_cell.angle_gamma   90.00
#
_symmetry.space_group_name_H-M   'P 1'
#
loop_
_entity.id
_entity.type
_entity.pdbx_description
1 polymer ?
#
loop_
_entity_poly.entity_id
_entity_poly.type
_entity_poly.pdbx_seq_one_letter_code
_entity_poly.pdbx_strand_id
1 'polypeptide(L)'
;MSTITALSEAIDAKSPWTKGHSERVAGFAVAAAREMGRPEKEVHDLRIAGLLHDVGKIGTYDVLLDKPGRLTEEEYAAVREHTARGAKILSSIKQLAHVVPWVRGHHEYWNGKGYPDGLKGEEIPLQARILAVADTFDSMTAERPYRCAQPAPHGDVK
;
A
#
# COMPACT_ATOMS: atom_id res chain seq x y z
N MET A 1 -21.53 -2.96 2.13
CA MET A 1 -20.14 -3.15 2.62
C MET A 1 -19.64 -4.47 2.06
N SER A 2 -18.53 -4.48 1.30
CA SER A 2 -17.95 -5.73 0.76
C SER A 2 -16.99 -6.36 1.79
N THR A 3 -16.80 -7.68 1.74
CA THR A 3 -15.85 -8.39 2.64
C THR A 3 -14.42 -7.83 2.53
N ILE A 4 -14.02 -7.39 1.34
CA ILE A 4 -12.70 -6.76 1.09
C ILE A 4 -12.58 -5.45 1.87
N THR A 5 -13.60 -4.59 1.78
CA THR A 5 -13.63 -3.32 2.51
C THR A 5 -13.60 -3.55 4.02
N ALA A 6 -14.39 -4.50 4.54
CA ALA A 6 -14.39 -4.81 5.97
C ALA A 6 -13.03 -5.34 6.47
N LEU A 7 -12.33 -6.16 5.68
CA LEU A 7 -11.00 -6.64 6.02
C LEU A 7 -9.96 -5.50 6.03
N SER A 8 -10.01 -4.65 5.00
CA SER A 8 -9.17 -3.46 4.87
C SER A 8 -9.35 -2.52 6.07
N GLU A 9 -10.60 -2.20 6.41
CA GLU A 9 -10.94 -1.38 7.59
C GLU A 9 -10.46 -2.02 8.90
N ALA A 10 -10.53 -3.34 9.04
CA ALA A 10 -10.04 -4.03 10.23
C ALA A 10 -8.52 -3.93 10.40
N ILE A 11 -7.76 -3.89 9.31
CA ILE A 11 -6.31 -3.65 9.32
C ILE A 11 -6.04 -2.18 9.67
N ASP A 12 -6.71 -1.26 8.98
CA ASP A 12 -6.55 0.19 9.17
C ASP A 12 -6.95 0.63 10.59
N ALA A 13 -7.92 -0.04 11.22
CA ALA A 13 -8.39 0.27 12.58
C ALA A 13 -7.38 -0.07 13.68
N LYS A 14 -6.30 -0.81 13.36
CA LYS A 14 -5.23 -1.14 14.32
C LYS A 14 -4.52 0.09 14.84
N SER A 15 -4.59 1.22 14.14
CA SER A 15 -4.05 2.48 14.60
C SER A 15 -4.91 3.66 14.16
N PRO A 16 -5.08 4.69 15.01
CA PRO A 16 -5.78 5.92 14.62
C PRO A 16 -5.22 6.56 13.34
N TRP A 17 -3.92 6.37 13.07
CA TRP A 17 -3.20 6.97 11.94
C TRP A 17 -3.46 6.30 10.60
N THR A 18 -3.75 5.00 10.62
CA THR A 18 -4.03 4.21 9.42
C THR A 18 -5.50 4.23 9.05
N LYS A 19 -6.37 4.90 9.82
CA LYS A 19 -7.80 4.94 9.54
C LYS A 19 -8.09 5.52 8.15
N GLY A 20 -8.71 4.70 7.30
CA GLY A 20 -9.08 5.05 5.92
C GLY A 20 -7.89 5.20 4.98
N HIS A 21 -6.68 4.79 5.39
CA HIS A 21 -5.48 4.80 4.57
C HIS A 21 -5.65 3.96 3.32
N SER A 22 -6.08 2.71 3.48
CA SER A 22 -6.25 1.77 2.38
C SER A 22 -7.27 2.27 1.35
N GLU A 23 -8.32 2.95 1.80
CA GLU A 23 -9.32 3.56 0.91
C GLU A 23 -8.75 4.74 0.11
N ARG A 24 -7.97 5.61 0.73
CA ARG A 24 -7.33 6.75 0.06
C ARG A 24 -6.30 6.29 -0.95
N VAL A 25 -5.43 5.34 -0.57
CA VAL A 25 -4.46 4.71 -1.48
C VAL A 25 -5.16 4.08 -2.68
N ALA A 26 -6.22 3.29 -2.45
CA ALA A 26 -7.00 2.72 -3.54
C ALA A 26 -7.63 3.80 -4.44
N GLY A 27 -8.10 4.91 -3.86
CA GLY A 27 -8.62 6.07 -4.58
C GLY A 27 -7.58 6.73 -5.48
N PHE A 28 -6.39 7.03 -4.95
CA PHE A 28 -5.29 7.62 -5.71
C PHE A 28 -4.81 6.68 -6.82
N ALA A 29 -4.67 5.38 -6.55
CA ALA A 29 -4.28 4.40 -7.55
C ALA A 29 -5.29 4.29 -8.69
N VAL A 30 -6.59 4.30 -8.39
CA VAL A 30 -7.67 4.33 -9.39
C VAL A 30 -7.63 5.59 -10.24
N ALA A 31 -7.44 6.76 -9.62
CA ALA A 31 -7.35 8.03 -10.34
C ALA A 31 -6.16 8.03 -11.31
N ALA A 32 -4.99 7.61 -10.85
CA ALA A 32 -3.80 7.49 -11.69
C ALA A 32 -4.00 6.51 -12.85
N ALA A 33 -4.55 5.31 -12.59
CA ALA A 33 -4.77 4.32 -13.64
C ALA A 33 -5.78 4.79 -14.70
N ARG A 34 -6.83 5.52 -14.30
CA ARG A 34 -7.79 6.10 -15.25
C ARG A 34 -7.16 7.18 -16.11
N GLU A 35 -6.37 8.05 -15.52
CA GLU A 35 -5.64 9.09 -16.27
C GLU A 35 -4.66 8.47 -17.29
N MET A 36 -4.06 7.32 -16.94
CA MET A 36 -3.21 6.54 -17.84
C MET A 36 -3.98 5.72 -18.90
N GLY A 37 -5.32 5.86 -18.98
CA GLY A 37 -6.15 5.15 -19.95
C GLY A 37 -6.21 3.63 -19.73
N ARG A 38 -6.07 3.15 -18.49
CA ARG A 38 -6.14 1.71 -18.19
C ARG A 38 -7.57 1.17 -18.33
N PRO A 39 -7.76 -0.09 -18.78
CA PRO A 39 -9.07 -0.71 -18.88
C PRO A 39 -9.79 -0.77 -17.52
N GLU A 40 -11.12 -0.59 -17.50
CA GLU A 40 -11.90 -0.57 -16.25
C GLU A 40 -11.76 -1.85 -15.42
N LYS A 41 -11.54 -3.01 -16.06
CA LYS A 41 -11.22 -4.25 -15.32
C LYS A 41 -9.92 -4.11 -14.50
N GLU A 42 -8.88 -3.55 -15.12
CA GLU A 42 -7.58 -3.33 -14.47
C GLU A 42 -7.69 -2.27 -13.37
N VAL A 43 -8.47 -1.21 -13.60
CA VAL A 43 -8.78 -0.18 -12.59
C VAL A 43 -9.50 -0.78 -11.38
N HIS A 44 -10.49 -1.65 -11.62
CA HIS A 44 -11.19 -2.37 -10.57
C HIS A 44 -10.27 -3.30 -9.77
N ASP A 45 -9.43 -4.08 -10.48
CA ASP A 45 -8.46 -4.97 -9.84
C ASP A 45 -7.43 -4.18 -9.01
N LEU A 46 -7.00 -3.01 -9.50
CA LEU A 46 -6.08 -2.13 -8.81
C LEU A 46 -6.70 -1.53 -7.54
N ARG A 47 -8.00 -1.20 -7.56
CA ARG A 47 -8.74 -0.79 -6.37
C ARG A 47 -8.70 -1.89 -5.30
N ILE A 48 -8.91 -3.15 -5.69
CA ILE A 48 -8.84 -4.29 -4.77
C ILE A 48 -7.41 -4.43 -4.21
N ALA A 49 -6.40 -4.33 -5.06
CA ALA A 49 -5.01 -4.38 -4.66
C ALA A 49 -4.66 -3.26 -3.66
N GLY A 50 -5.14 -2.03 -3.90
CA GLY A 50 -4.95 -0.91 -2.98
C GLY A 50 -5.63 -1.11 -1.64
N LEU A 51 -6.84 -1.67 -1.60
CA LEU A 51 -7.53 -1.97 -0.34
C LEU A 51 -6.82 -3.06 0.48
N LEU A 52 -6.10 -3.96 -0.18
CA LEU A 52 -5.49 -5.15 0.43
C LEU A 52 -3.96 -5.11 0.49
N HIS A 53 -3.32 -4.02 0.04
CA HIS A 53 -1.85 -3.94 -0.07
C HIS A 53 -1.14 -4.24 1.26
N ASP A 54 -1.83 -3.88 2.34
CA ASP A 54 -1.37 -3.95 3.71
C ASP A 54 -1.86 -5.16 4.51
N VAL A 55 -2.58 -6.11 3.89
CA VAL A 55 -3.15 -7.28 4.59
C VAL A 55 -2.11 -8.13 5.32
N GLY A 56 -0.85 -8.11 4.88
CA GLY A 56 0.23 -8.81 5.56
C GLY A 56 0.70 -8.19 6.87
N LYS A 57 0.17 -7.02 7.25
CA LYS A 57 0.44 -6.36 8.54
C LYS A 57 -0.29 -7.03 9.71
N ILE A 58 -1.23 -7.93 9.43
CA ILE A 58 -1.92 -8.74 10.44
C ILE A 58 -0.87 -9.50 11.28
N GLY A 59 -0.85 -9.21 12.58
CA GLY A 59 0.02 -9.85 13.58
C GLY A 59 1.40 -9.21 13.77
N THR A 60 1.93 -8.42 12.82
CA THR A 60 3.18 -7.64 13.02
C THR A 60 2.91 -6.25 13.59
N TYR A 61 1.78 -5.65 13.23
CA TYR A 61 1.43 -4.29 13.62
C TYR A 61 1.22 -4.09 15.13
N ASP A 62 0.79 -5.13 15.84
CA ASP A 62 0.38 -5.02 17.25
C ASP A 62 1.50 -4.63 18.22
N VAL A 63 2.77 -4.83 17.83
CA VAL A 63 3.93 -4.59 18.71
C VAL A 63 4.76 -3.38 18.29
N LEU A 64 4.82 -3.07 16.99
CA LEU A 64 5.81 -2.14 16.45
C LEU A 64 5.25 -0.78 16.04
N LEU A 65 3.94 -0.66 15.79
CA LEU A 65 3.41 0.55 15.15
C LEU A 65 3.40 1.78 16.05
N ASP A 66 3.02 1.61 17.31
CA ASP A 66 2.93 2.69 18.30
C ASP A 66 4.19 2.78 19.18
N LYS A 67 5.26 2.07 18.79
CA LYS A 67 6.52 2.10 19.54
C LYS A 67 7.09 3.52 19.52
N PRO A 68 7.37 4.14 20.69
CA PRO A 68 8.05 5.42 20.72
C PRO A 68 9.52 5.27 20.30
N GLY A 69 9.95 6.05 19.33
CA GLY A 69 11.34 6.07 18.84
C GLY A 69 11.54 5.39 17.48
N ARG A 70 12.79 5.16 17.09
CA ARG A 70 13.13 4.48 15.83
C ARG A 70 13.03 2.96 16.01
N LEU A 71 12.58 2.27 14.96
CA LEU A 71 12.66 0.82 14.88
C LEU A 71 14.12 0.38 14.81
N THR A 72 14.44 -0.77 15.40
CA THR A 72 15.72 -1.45 15.16
C THR A 72 15.74 -2.06 13.75
N GLU A 73 16.91 -2.48 13.27
CA GLU A 73 17.02 -3.12 11.96
C GLU A 73 16.20 -4.41 11.88
N GLU A 74 16.13 -5.18 12.97
CA GLU A 74 15.34 -6.41 13.07
C GLU A 74 13.84 -6.11 13.03
N GLU A 75 13.40 -5.06 13.74
CA GLU A 75 12.00 -4.61 13.72
C GLU A 75 11.61 -4.09 12.33
N TYR A 76 12.50 -3.33 11.69
CA TYR A 76 12.29 -2.85 10.34
C TYR A 76 12.23 -4.01 9.33
N ALA A 77 13.08 -5.04 9.48
CA ALA A 77 12.99 -6.25 8.69
C ALA A 77 11.63 -6.95 8.85
N ALA A 78 11.13 -7.09 10.09
CA ALA A 78 9.82 -7.68 10.36
C ALA A 78 8.66 -6.89 9.75
N VAL A 79 8.74 -5.55 9.75
CA VAL A 79 7.73 -4.70 9.09
C VAL A 79 7.76 -4.90 7.57
N ARG A 80 8.95 -4.96 6.95
CA ARG A 80 9.07 -5.17 5.48
C ARG A 80 8.47 -6.49 5.01
N GLU A 81 8.40 -7.51 5.87
CA GLU A 81 7.81 -8.80 5.50
C GLU A 81 6.31 -8.73 5.19
N HIS A 82 5.60 -7.65 5.53
CA HIS A 82 4.17 -7.55 5.27
C HIS A 82 3.82 -7.68 3.79
N THR A 83 4.68 -7.25 2.86
CA THR A 83 4.43 -7.41 1.42
C THR A 83 4.40 -8.90 1.04
N ALA A 84 5.41 -9.65 1.49
CA ALA A 84 5.52 -11.08 1.23
C ALA A 84 4.43 -11.89 1.95
N ARG A 85 4.10 -11.53 3.19
CA ARG A 85 3.01 -12.14 3.96
C ARG A 85 1.65 -11.85 3.33
N GLY A 86 1.40 -10.62 2.91
CA GLY A 86 0.18 -10.20 2.23
C GLY A 86 -0.01 -10.98 0.94
N ALA A 87 1.04 -11.09 0.13
CA ALA A 87 1.05 -11.93 -1.07
C ALA A 87 0.70 -13.39 -0.76
N LYS A 88 1.26 -13.97 0.31
CA LYS A 88 0.96 -15.34 0.75
C LYS A 88 -0.49 -15.52 1.18
N ILE A 89 -1.03 -14.58 1.96
CA ILE A 89 -2.44 -14.59 2.40
C ILE A 89 -3.36 -14.55 1.17
N LEU A 90 -3.14 -13.59 0.26
CA LEU A 90 -3.98 -13.41 -0.91
C LEU A 90 -3.86 -14.54 -1.94
N SER A 91 -2.69 -15.20 -2.02
CA SER A 91 -2.49 -16.37 -2.88
C SER A 91 -3.42 -17.54 -2.56
N SER A 92 -3.95 -17.61 -1.34
CA SER A 92 -4.94 -18.64 -0.97
C SER A 92 -6.31 -18.41 -1.62
N ILE A 93 -6.57 -17.21 -2.13
CA ILE A 93 -7.84 -16.81 -2.75
C ILE A 93 -7.64 -16.79 -4.27
N LYS A 94 -8.11 -17.84 -4.96
CA LYS A 94 -7.91 -18.02 -6.42
C LYS A 94 -8.32 -16.80 -7.24
N GLN A 95 -9.41 -16.13 -6.84
CA GLN A 95 -9.96 -14.95 -7.51
C GLN A 95 -9.06 -13.72 -7.41
N LEU A 96 -8.07 -13.71 -6.51
CA LEU A 96 -7.14 -12.60 -6.30
C LEU A 96 -5.72 -12.91 -6.82
N ALA A 97 -5.50 -14.08 -7.43
CA ALA A 97 -4.17 -14.50 -7.86
C ALA A 97 -3.49 -13.49 -8.79
N HIS A 98 -4.26 -12.78 -9.63
CA HIS A 98 -3.73 -11.77 -10.56
C HIS A 98 -3.29 -10.47 -9.89
N VAL A 99 -3.81 -10.12 -8.71
CA VAL A 99 -3.42 -8.90 -7.98
C VAL A 99 -2.27 -9.12 -6.99
N VAL A 100 -1.98 -10.39 -6.66
CA VAL A 100 -0.91 -10.77 -5.71
C VAL A 100 0.45 -10.13 -6.05
N PRO A 101 0.92 -10.12 -7.31
CA PRO A 101 2.20 -9.50 -7.65
C PRO A 101 2.23 -7.99 -7.36
N TRP A 102 1.08 -7.32 -7.43
CA TRP A 102 0.97 -5.88 -7.22
C TRP A 102 1.07 -5.55 -5.74
N VAL A 103 0.38 -6.35 -4.90
CA VAL A 103 0.49 -6.27 -3.44
C VAL A 103 1.89 -6.65 -2.98
N ARG A 104 2.53 -7.65 -3.57
CA ARG A 104 3.91 -8.01 -3.20
C ARG A 104 4.91 -6.90 -3.54
N GLY A 105 4.75 -6.28 -4.70
CA GLY A 105 5.74 -5.35 -5.25
C GLY A 105 5.52 -3.87 -4.90
N HIS A 106 4.53 -3.51 -4.08
CA HIS A 106 4.19 -2.09 -3.86
C HIS A 106 5.26 -1.31 -3.06
N HIS A 107 6.25 -1.98 -2.48
CA HIS A 107 7.44 -1.35 -1.90
C HIS A 107 8.72 -1.63 -2.70
N GLU A 108 8.60 -2.12 -3.93
CA GLU A 108 9.71 -2.14 -4.87
C GLU A 108 10.01 -0.73 -5.37
N TYR A 109 11.29 -0.41 -5.47
CA TYR A 109 11.74 0.89 -5.93
C TYR A 109 12.32 0.78 -7.32
N TRP A 110 12.04 1.76 -8.18
CA TRP A 110 12.52 1.78 -9.57
C TRP A 110 14.02 1.52 -9.71
N ASN A 111 14.81 1.88 -8.70
CA ASN A 111 16.27 1.70 -8.67
C ASN A 111 16.75 0.32 -8.17
N GLY A 112 15.86 -0.60 -7.83
CA GLY A 112 16.18 -1.94 -7.31
C GLY A 112 16.57 -1.98 -5.82
N LYS A 113 16.40 -0.88 -5.08
CA LYS A 113 16.70 -0.82 -3.63
C LYS A 113 15.45 -1.05 -2.75
N GLY A 114 14.33 -1.39 -3.39
CA GLY A 114 13.09 -1.72 -2.70
C GLY A 114 13.08 -3.16 -2.17
N TYR A 115 11.91 -3.63 -1.79
CA TYR A 115 11.70 -4.96 -1.24
C TYR A 115 10.31 -5.48 -1.66
N PRO A 116 10.06 -6.81 -1.62
CA PRO A 116 10.87 -7.88 -1.04
C PRO A 116 11.91 -8.52 -1.98
N ASP A 117 11.78 -8.34 -3.29
CA ASP A 117 12.51 -9.10 -4.32
C ASP A 117 13.65 -8.26 -4.96
N GLY A 118 13.64 -6.93 -4.79
CA GLY A 118 14.67 -6.04 -5.32
C GLY A 118 14.54 -5.80 -6.82
N LEU A 119 13.30 -5.88 -7.34
CA LEU A 119 12.98 -5.70 -8.75
C LEU A 119 13.36 -4.29 -9.21
N LYS A 120 13.85 -4.15 -10.45
CA LYS A 120 14.30 -2.87 -11.00
C LYS A 120 13.53 -2.48 -12.25
N GLY A 121 13.20 -1.19 -12.34
CA GLY A 121 12.53 -0.64 -13.52
C GLY A 121 11.23 -1.35 -13.87
N GLU A 122 11.18 -1.92 -15.08
CA GLU A 122 9.99 -2.59 -15.63
C GLU A 122 9.81 -4.03 -15.15
N GLU A 123 10.77 -4.59 -14.41
CA GLU A 123 10.57 -5.85 -13.68
C GLU A 123 9.45 -5.69 -12.63
N ILE A 124 9.26 -4.46 -12.14
CA ILE A 124 8.16 -4.11 -11.26
C ILE A 124 6.87 -3.98 -12.09
N PRO A 125 5.81 -4.75 -11.78
CA PRO A 125 4.53 -4.60 -12.44
C PRO A 125 4.05 -3.15 -12.39
N LEU A 126 3.50 -2.64 -13.50
CA LEU A 126 3.05 -1.25 -13.59
C LEU A 126 2.08 -0.90 -12.44
N GLN A 127 1.19 -1.83 -12.11
CA GLN A 127 0.19 -1.67 -11.07
C GLN A 127 0.83 -1.57 -9.68
N ALA A 128 1.91 -2.31 -9.43
CA ALA A 128 2.68 -2.19 -8.19
C ALA A 128 3.37 -0.81 -8.10
N ARG A 129 3.89 -0.29 -9.22
CA ARG A 129 4.45 1.07 -9.29
C ARG A 129 3.39 2.15 -9.02
N ILE A 130 2.18 1.99 -9.56
CA ILE A 130 1.07 2.91 -9.28
C ILE A 130 0.72 2.87 -7.80
N LEU A 131 0.62 1.68 -7.19
CA LEU A 131 0.38 1.54 -5.76
C LEU A 131 1.48 2.17 -4.91
N ALA A 132 2.75 1.98 -5.27
CA ALA A 132 3.88 2.56 -4.55
C ALA A 132 3.80 4.09 -4.50
N VAL A 133 3.44 4.72 -5.63
CA VAL A 133 3.25 6.18 -5.70
C VAL A 133 2.03 6.61 -4.89
N ALA A 134 0.91 5.91 -4.99
CA ALA A 134 -0.32 6.21 -4.26
C ALA A 134 -0.13 6.12 -2.73
N ASP A 135 0.51 5.05 -2.26
CA ASP A 135 0.84 4.83 -0.84
C ASP A 135 1.80 5.90 -0.31
N THR A 136 2.87 6.20 -1.09
CA THR A 136 3.81 7.25 -0.73
C THR A 136 3.13 8.62 -0.64
N PHE A 137 2.24 8.93 -1.59
CA PHE A 137 1.50 10.18 -1.59
C PHE A 137 0.55 10.31 -0.40
N ASP A 138 -0.22 9.26 -0.07
CA ASP A 138 -1.06 9.26 1.14
C ASP A 138 -0.21 9.43 2.39
N SER A 139 0.89 8.67 2.48
CA SER A 139 1.81 8.74 3.61
C SER A 139 2.46 10.12 3.82
N MET A 140 2.63 10.89 2.74
CA MET A 140 3.16 12.26 2.78
C MET A 140 2.12 13.33 3.14
N THR A 141 0.85 13.10 2.76
CA THR A 141 -0.24 14.09 2.87
C THR A 141 -1.17 13.84 4.05
N ALA A 142 -1.18 12.64 4.63
CA ALA A 142 -1.95 12.34 5.83
C ALA A 142 -1.34 13.00 7.08
N GLU A 143 -2.21 13.49 7.97
CA GLU A 143 -1.79 14.02 9.27
C GLU A 143 -1.24 12.91 10.17
N ARG A 144 -0.01 13.07 10.67
CA ARG A 144 0.65 12.12 11.58
C ARG A 144 1.03 12.84 12.90
N PRO A 145 1.10 12.15 14.06
CA PRO A 145 1.30 12.78 15.37
C PRO A 145 2.66 13.46 15.51
N TYR A 146 3.65 13.03 14.70
CA TYR A 146 5.02 13.53 14.72
C TYR A 146 5.34 14.45 13.52
N ARG A 147 4.36 14.73 12.64
CA ARG A 147 4.54 15.58 11.46
C ARG A 147 3.18 16.13 10.97
N CYS A 148 3.01 17.45 11.01
CA CYS A 148 1.87 18.09 10.33
C CYS A 148 1.86 17.68 8.86
N ALA A 149 0.67 17.36 8.33
CA ALA A 149 0.48 17.08 6.91
C ALA A 149 1.17 18.16 6.06
N GLN A 150 1.96 17.74 5.07
CA GLN A 150 2.48 18.70 4.11
C GLN A 150 1.42 18.94 3.04
N PRO A 151 1.09 20.22 2.72
CA PRO A 151 0.16 20.50 1.62
C PRO A 151 0.68 19.84 0.35
N ALA A 152 -0.23 19.26 -0.43
CA ALA A 152 0.12 18.65 -1.71
C ALA A 152 0.93 19.67 -2.54
N PRO A 153 2.09 19.29 -3.10
CA PRO A 153 2.81 20.20 -3.97
C PRO A 153 1.89 20.48 -5.15
N HIS A 154 1.51 21.74 -5.34
CA HIS A 154 0.62 22.30 -6.39
C HIS A 154 -0.82 22.59 -5.94
N GLY A 155 -0.95 23.47 -4.95
CA GLY A 155 -2.21 24.10 -4.55
C GLY A 155 -2.43 25.51 -5.12
N ASP A 156 -1.73 25.91 -6.19
CA ASP A 156 -1.94 27.20 -6.86
C ASP A 156 -2.01 27.00 -8.38
N VAL A 157 -3.20 26.67 -8.88
CA VAL A 157 -3.58 27.03 -10.25
C VAL A 157 -4.49 28.25 -10.13
N LYS A 158 -3.95 29.40 -10.49
CA LYS A 158 -4.76 30.57 -10.87
C LYS A 158 -5.43 30.31 -12.21
#